data_AF-W2DWM0-F1
#
_entry.id   AF-W2DWM0-F1
#
_cell.length_a   1.000
_cell.length_b   1.000
_cell.length_c   1.000
_cell.angle_alpha   90.00
_cell.angle_beta   90.00
_cell.angle_gamma   90.00
#
_symmetry.space_group_name_H-M   'P 1'
#
loop_
_entity.id
_entity.type
_entity.pdbx_description
1 polymer ?
#
loop_
_entity_poly.entity_id
_entity_poly.type
_entity_poly.pdbx_seq_one_letter_code
_entity_poly.pdbx_strand_id
1 'polypeptide(L)' 'MHAVTLLKASLATTKKKYPTLIGDKLLVLAALNLCAEQIEMQQAHQQELDRYQEQVSATVDVISKAIGTP' A
#
# COMPACT_ATOMS: atom_id res chain seq x y z
N MET A 1 -5.25 -17.05 10.69
CA MET A 1 -5.21 -17.06 9.20
C MET A 1 -5.62 -15.68 8.65
N HIS A 2 -4.72 -14.70 8.58
CA HIS A 2 -5.07 -13.35 8.11
C HIS A 2 -5.28 -13.28 6.58
N ALA A 3 -4.42 -13.97 5.82
CA ALA A 3 -4.52 -14.04 4.36
C ALA A 3 -5.84 -14.61 3.84
N VAL A 4 -6.41 -15.62 4.53
CA VAL A 4 -7.70 -16.22 4.16
C VAL A 4 -8.85 -15.23 4.35
N THR A 5 -8.80 -14.42 5.41
CA THR A 5 -9.80 -13.36 5.65
C THR A 5 -9.73 -12.28 4.58
N LEU A 6 -8.51 -11.84 4.21
CA LEU A 6 -8.30 -10.87 3.13
C LEU A 6 -8.82 -11.40 1.79
N LEU A 7 -8.50 -12.65 1.46
CA LEU A 7 -8.96 -13.27 0.23
C LEU A 7 -10.49 -13.39 0.20
N LYS A 8 -11.14 -13.78 1.30
CA LYS A 8 -12.61 -13.83 1.40
C LYS A 8 -13.25 -12.46 1.21
N ALA A 9 -12.66 -11.41 1.77
CA ALA A 9 -13.14 -10.04 1.60
C ALA A 9 -13.01 -9.58 0.13
N SER A 10 -11.84 -9.79 -0.48
CA SER A 10 -11.60 -9.50 -1.90
C SER A 10 -12.57 -10.28 -2.81
N LEU A 11 -12.85 -11.54 -2.49
CA LEU A 11 -13.78 -12.38 -3.25
C LEU A 11 -15.23 -11.88 -3.14
N ALA A 12 -15.67 -11.44 -1.95
CA ALA A 12 -16.99 -10.86 -1.77
C ALA A 12 -17.16 -9.55 -2.57
N THR A 13 -16.16 -8.68 -2.55
CA THR A 13 -16.13 -7.44 -3.33
C THR A 13 -16.13 -7.71 -4.83
N THR A 14 -15.29 -8.66 -5.28
CA THR A 14 -15.18 -9.03 -6.69
C THR A 14 -16.46 -9.66 -7.21
N LYS A 15 -17.13 -10.51 -6.41
CA LYS A 15 -18.43 -11.11 -6.75
C LYS A 15 -19.53 -10.05 -6.90
N LYS A 16 -19.52 -9.02 -6.06
CA LYS A 16 -20.48 -7.90 -6.14
C LYS A 16 -20.25 -7.06 -7.41
N LYS A 17 -18.99 -6.83 -7.77
CA LYS A 17 -18.61 -6.03 -8.96
C LYS A 17 -18.78 -6.81 -10.27
N TYR A 18 -18.58 -8.13 -10.23
CA TYR A 18 -18.68 -9.03 -11.37
C TYR A 18 -19.56 -10.25 -11.05
N PRO A 19 -20.90 -10.06 -10.99
CA PRO A 19 -21.83 -11.12 -10.57
C PRO A 19 -21.90 -12.31 -11.55
N THR A 20 -21.44 -12.13 -12.80
CA THR A 20 -21.40 -13.16 -13.83
C THR A 20 -20.15 -14.05 -13.75
N LEU A 21 -19.14 -13.68 -12.97
CA LEU A 21 -17.94 -14.48 -12.74
C LEU A 21 -18.16 -15.47 -11.59
N ILE A 22 -17.97 -16.77 -11.86
CA ILE A 22 -18.21 -17.87 -10.92
C ILE A 22 -16.97 -18.77 -10.85
N GLY A 23 -16.74 -19.37 -9.69
CA GLY A 23 -15.72 -20.41 -9.50
C GLY A 23 -14.29 -19.88 -9.65
N ASP A 24 -13.45 -20.63 -10.37
CA ASP A 24 -12.01 -20.38 -10.44
C ASP A 24 -11.65 -19.02 -11.03
N LYS A 25 -12.43 -18.54 -12.02
CA LYS A 25 -12.19 -17.23 -12.64
C LYS A 25 -12.39 -16.08 -11.65
N LEU A 26 -13.36 -16.22 -10.74
CA LEU A 26 -13.60 -15.25 -9.68
C LEU A 26 -12.46 -15.27 -8.65
N LEU A 27 -12.00 -16.47 -8.28
CA LEU A 27 -10.91 -16.65 -7.34
C LEU A 27 -9.60 -16.04 -7.86
N VAL A 28 -9.27 -16.31 -9.12
CA VAL A 28 -8.06 -15.75 -9.77
C VAL A 28 -8.14 -14.23 -9.83
N LEU A 29 -9.29 -13.66 -10.23
CA LEU A 29 -9.46 -12.21 -10.28
C LEU A 29 -9.33 -11.57 -8.89
N ALA A 30 -9.93 -12.17 -7.86
CA ALA A 30 -9.82 -11.68 -6.48
C ALA A 30 -8.36 -11.73 -5.96
N ALA A 31 -7.61 -12.78 -6.32
CA ALA A 31 -6.21 -12.91 -5.97
C ALA A 31 -5.35 -11.85 -6.69
N LEU A 32 -5.56 -11.64 -8.00
CA LEU A 32 -4.87 -10.62 -8.77
C LEU A 32 -5.14 -9.20 -8.24
N ASN A 33 -6.39 -8.91 -7.89
CA ASN A 33 -6.77 -7.63 -7.28
C ASN A 33 -6.07 -7.42 -5.93
N LEU A 34 -6.02 -8.45 -5.09
CA LEU A 34 -5.33 -8.37 -3.79
C LEU A 34 -3.83 -8.11 -3.97
N CYS A 35 -3.20 -8.76 -4.95
CA CYS A 35 -1.79 -8.53 -5.27
C CYS A 35 -1.55 -7.11 -5.80
N ALA A 36 -2.44 -6.58 -6.65
CA ALA A 36 -2.35 -5.22 -7.15
C ALA A 36 -2.47 -4.18 -6.02
N GLU A 37 -3.47 -4.33 -5.15
CA GLU A 37 -3.66 -3.47 -3.98
C GLU A 37 -2.43 -3.48 -3.06
N GLN A 38 -1.81 -4.65 -2.87
CA GLN A 38 -0.62 -4.77 -2.03
C GLN A 38 0.60 -4.05 -2.62
N ILE A 39 0.76 -4.10 -3.95
CA ILE A 39 1.84 -3.37 -4.65
C ILE A 39 1.60 -1.86 -4.57
N GLU A 40 0.38 -1.40 -4.82
CA GLU A 40 0.04 0.03 -4.72
C GLU A 40 0.27 0.56 -3.30
N MET A 41 -0.12 -0.20 -2.28
CA MET A 41 0.11 0.16 -0.88
C MET A 41 1.60 0.27 -0.56
N GLN A 42 2.43 -0.65 -1.07
CA GLN A 42 3.88 -0.58 -0.90
C GLN A 42 4.50 0.64 -1.60
N GLN A 43 4.03 0.96 -2.81
CA GLN A 43 4.51 2.14 -3.55
C GLN A 43 4.12 3.44 -2.84
N ALA A 44 2.86 3.55 -2.39
CA ALA A 44 2.40 4.71 -1.63
C ALA A 44 3.19 4.86 -0.33
N HIS A 45 3.44 3.76 0.38
CA HIS A 45 4.23 3.78 1.60
C HIS A 45 5.68 4.23 1.34
N GLN A 46 6.31 3.76 0.25
CA GLN A 46 7.65 4.19 -0.12
C GLN A 46 7.71 5.70 -0.41
N GLN A 47 6.73 6.23 -1.15
CA GLN A 47 6.66 7.67 -1.42
C GLN A 47 6.48 8.50 -0.14
N GLU A 48 5.67 8.02 0.81
CA GLU A 48 5.53 8.69 2.10
C GLU A 48 6.84 8.68 2.90
N LEU A 49 7.56 7.56 2.91
CA LEU A 49 8.87 7.46 3.56
C LEU A 49 9.88 8.43 2.94
N ASP A 50 9.95 8.51 1.61
CA ASP A 50 10.84 9.44 0.91
C ASP A 50 10.53 10.89 1.28
N ARG A 51 9.24 11.26 1.34
CA ARG A 51 8.81 12.60 1.78
C ARG A 51 9.20 12.86 3.24
N TYR A 52 9.02 11.90 4.13
CA TYR A 52 9.42 12.04 5.53
C TYR A 52 10.94 12.16 5.68
N GLN A 53 11.71 11.39 4.91
CA GLN A 53 13.17 11.45 4.85
C GLN A 53 13.64 12.87 4.48
N GLU A 54 13.04 13.47 3.44
CA GLU A 54 13.35 14.84 3.02
C GLU A 54 13.04 15.87 4.11
N GLN A 55 11.89 15.78 4.77
CA GLN A 55 11.52 16.70 5.85
C GLN A 55 12.48 16.61 7.05
N VAL A 56 12.85 15.39 7.44
CA VAL A 56 13.82 15.17 8.51
C VAL A 56 15.18 15.72 8.11
N SER A 57 15.66 15.45 6.88
CA SER A 57 16.94 15.98 6.39
C SER A 57 16.95 17.50 6.40
N ALA A 58 15.89 18.15 5.90
CA ALA A 58 15.78 19.61 5.91
C ALA A 58 15.78 20.18 7.34
N THR A 59 15.13 19.51 8.27
CA THR A 59 15.10 19.91 9.69
C THR A 59 16.48 19.76 10.33
N VAL A 60 17.18 18.65 10.06
CA VAL A 60 18.55 18.41 10.53
C VAL A 60 19.52 19.45 9.95
N ASP A 61 19.37 19.83 8.69
CA ASP A 61 20.20 20.87 8.06
C ASP A 61 19.99 22.25 8.70
N VAL A 62 18.75 22.60 9.02
CA VAL A 62 18.42 23.86 9.72
C VAL A 62 19.01 23.86 11.12
N ILE A 63 18.86 22.76 11.86
CA ILE A 63 19.42 22.61 13.21
C ILE A 63 20.95 22.66 13.14
N SER A 64 21.58 21.96 12.20
CA SER A 64 23.04 21.95 12.03
C SER A 64 23.56 23.34 11.69
N LYS A 65 22.84 24.11 10.86
CA LYS A 65 23.16 25.52 10.60
C LYS A 65 22.99 26.42 11.83
N ALA A 66 21.97 26.18 12.65
CA ALA A 66 21.72 26.97 13.86
C ALA A 66 22.75 26.68 14.97
N ILE A 67 23.18 25.42 15.12
CA ILE A 67 24.16 25.00 16.14
C ILE A 67 25.60 25.25 15.66
N GLY A 68 25.87 25.18 14.36
CA GLY A 68 27.19 25.43 13.75
C GLY A 68 27.62 26.90 13.68
N THR A 69 26.92 27.79 14.38
CA THR A 69 27.27 29.20 14.50
C THR A 69 28.29 29.37 15.64
N PRO A 70 29.48 29.96 15.42
CA PRO A 70 30.27 30.53 16.52
C PRO A 70 29.56 31.72 17.17
#